data_AF-A0A653NC62-F1
#
_entry.id   AF-A0A653NC62-F1
#
_cell.length_a   1.000
_cell.length_b   1.000
_cell.length_c   1.000
_cell.angle_alpha   90.00
_cell.angle_beta   90.00
_cell.angle_gamma   90.00
#
_symmetry.space_group_name_H-M   'P 1'
#
loop_
_entity.id
_entity.type
_entity.pdbx_description
1 polymer ?
#
loop_
_entity_poly.entity_id
_entity_poly.type
_entity_poly.pdbx_seq_one_letter_code
_entity_poly.pdbx_strand_id
1 'polypeptide(L)'
;MKFHYNTQEQTLVIQDGLKNHHFLLKLLMILNLLNAVLNVSTFSISTMGFMQLVWIFLGLVSVVVLYNLTAKNTTLEKIPVNTIKGLREYSFFGKKRLAIVLNNGKKRDLVEVKTPQEFKEARKIMKQVGVKDL
;
A
#
# COMPACT_ATOMS: atom_id res chain seq x y z
N MET A 1 -10.46 -13.23 13.06
CA MET A 1 -9.75 -12.02 12.61
C MET A 1 -8.37 -12.43 12.10
N LYS A 2 -7.96 -12.05 10.89
CA LYS A 2 -6.63 -12.41 10.34
C LYS A 2 -5.51 -11.48 10.80
N PHE A 3 -5.81 -10.66 11.81
CA PHE A 3 -4.91 -9.75 12.50
C PHE A 3 -4.79 -10.20 13.95
N HIS A 4 -3.59 -10.58 14.39
CA HIS A 4 -3.34 -11.02 15.77
C HIS A 4 -1.90 -10.74 16.20
N TYR A 5 -1.67 -10.78 17.50
CA TYR A 5 -0.34 -10.64 18.09
C TYR A 5 0.26 -12.01 18.40
N ASN A 6 1.47 -12.27 17.88
CA ASN A 6 2.28 -13.41 18.26
C ASN A 6 3.23 -13.01 19.40
N THR A 7 2.96 -13.54 20.60
CA THR A 7 3.73 -13.25 21.81
C THR A 7 5.13 -13.83 21.81
N GLN A 8 5.36 -14.96 21.13
CA GLN A 8 6.66 -15.62 21.08
C GLN A 8 7.65 -14.85 20.21
N GLU A 9 7.21 -14.39 19.04
CA GLU A 9 8.04 -13.65 18.08
C GLU A 9 8.02 -12.13 18.32
N GLN A 10 7.15 -11.63 19.21
CA GLN A 10 6.86 -10.20 19.37
C GLN A 10 6.51 -9.52 18.04
N THR A 11 5.69 -10.20 17.23
CA THR A 11 5.26 -9.74 15.91
C THR A 11 3.74 -9.60 15.83
N LEU A 12 3.27 -8.57 15.13
CA LEU A 12 1.90 -8.51 14.64
C LEU A 12 1.81 -9.29 13.32
N VAL A 13 0.86 -10.21 13.27
CA VAL A 13 0.61 -11.07 12.11
C VAL A 13 -0.67 -10.60 11.42
N ILE A 14 -0.57 -10.34 10.11
CA ILE A 14 -1.65 -9.85 9.24
C ILE A 14 -1.70 -10.75 7.99
N GLN A 15 -2.73 -11.58 7.87
CA GLN A 15 -2.89 -12.52 6.75
C GLN A 15 -4.02 -12.10 5.80
N ASP A 16 -3.86 -11.02 5.06
CA ASP A 16 -4.93 -10.45 4.21
C ASP A 16 -4.69 -10.60 2.69
N GLY A 17 -3.61 -11.27 2.28
CA GLY A 17 -3.25 -11.39 0.87
C GLY A 17 -2.80 -10.09 0.20
N LEU A 18 -2.56 -9.01 0.96
CA LEU A 18 -2.17 -7.70 0.40
C LEU A 18 -0.88 -7.79 -0.41
N LYS A 19 0.05 -8.66 -0.01
CA LYS A 19 1.30 -8.93 -0.73
C LYS A 19 1.06 -9.36 -2.17
N ASN A 20 0.15 -10.32 -2.37
CA ASN A 20 -0.19 -10.83 -3.70
C ASN A 20 -0.90 -9.76 -4.53
N HIS A 21 -1.82 -9.01 -3.92
CA HIS A 21 -2.51 -7.92 -4.61
C HIS A 21 -1.54 -6.82 -5.07
N HIS A 22 -0.62 -6.38 -4.20
CA HIS A 22 0.41 -5.41 -4.57
C HIS A 22 1.38 -5.96 -5.61
N PHE A 23 1.71 -7.25 -5.57
CA PHE A 23 2.55 -7.87 -6.59
C PHE A 23 1.89 -7.78 -7.98
N LEU A 24 0.62 -8.17 -8.08
CA LEU A 24 -0.15 -8.06 -9.32
C LEU A 24 -0.24 -6.61 -9.81
N LEU A 25 -0.51 -5.66 -8.92
CA LEU A 25 -0.56 -4.24 -9.27
C LEU A 25 0.79 -3.73 -9.78
N LYS A 26 1.91 -4.07 -9.11
CA LYS A 26 3.24 -3.67 -9.58
C LYS A 26 3.55 -4.26 -10.95
N LEU A 27 3.25 -5.55 -11.16
CA LEU A 27 3.43 -6.19 -12.46
C LEU A 27 2.65 -5.45 -13.55
N LEU A 28 1.37 -5.16 -13.30
CA LEU A 28 0.53 -4.41 -14.23
C LEU A 28 1.10 -3.01 -14.53
N MET A 29 1.57 -2.28 -13.52
CA MET A 29 2.16 -0.95 -13.73
C MET A 29 3.47 -1.01 -14.51
N ILE A 30 4.29 -2.05 -14.31
CA ILE A 30 5.51 -2.26 -15.10
C ILE A 30 5.14 -2.55 -16.56
N LEU A 31 4.17 -3.43 -16.81
CA LEU A 31 3.69 -3.71 -18.17
C LEU A 31 3.12 -2.46 -18.85
N ASN A 32 2.33 -1.65 -18.13
CA ASN A 32 1.83 -0.37 -18.63
C ASN A 32 2.96 0.61 -18.96
N LEU A 33 3.99 0.68 -18.12
CA LEU A 33 5.14 1.54 -18.37
C LEU A 33 5.94 1.09 -19.60
N LEU A 34 6.16 -0.22 -19.76
CA LEU A 34 6.80 -0.78 -20.94
C LEU A 34 5.99 -0.45 -22.20
N ASN A 35 4.66 -0.63 -22.16
CA ASN A 35 3.78 -0.27 -23.27
C ASN A 35 3.83 1.22 -23.60
N ALA A 36 3.81 2.10 -22.59
CA ALA A 36 3.93 3.54 -22.78
C ALA A 36 5.26 3.91 -23.44
N VAL A 37 6.38 3.34 -22.98
CA VAL A 37 7.69 3.60 -23.57
C VAL A 37 7.75 3.12 -25.01
N LEU A 38 7.28 1.91 -25.31
CA LEU A 38 7.26 1.38 -26.68
C LEU A 38 6.46 2.29 -27.62
N ASN A 39 5.26 2.70 -27.20
CA ASN A 39 4.38 3.57 -28.00
C ASN A 39 4.91 5.00 -28.16
N VAL A 40 5.79 5.48 -27.28
CA VAL A 40 6.37 6.84 -27.38
C VAL A 40 7.72 6.81 -28.11
N SER A 41 8.50 5.73 -27.97
CA SER A 41 9.86 5.61 -28.51
C SER A 41 9.95 5.56 -30.04
N THR A 42 8.86 5.23 -30.73
CA THR A 42 8.82 5.04 -32.18
C THR A 42 8.41 6.28 -32.96
N PHE A 43 8.09 7.41 -32.29
CA PHE A 43 7.58 8.62 -32.93
C PHE A 43 8.58 9.77 -32.93
N SER A 44 8.53 10.58 -33.99
CA SER A 44 9.23 11.86 -34.07
C SER A 44 8.39 13.00 -33.47
N ILE A 45 9.04 14.01 -32.90
CA ILE A 45 8.37 15.19 -32.28
C ILE A 45 7.41 15.89 -33.26
N SER A 46 7.72 15.86 -34.56
CA SER A 46 6.89 16.45 -35.61
C SER A 46 5.59 15.69 -35.92
N THR A 47 5.40 14.48 -35.35
CA THR A 47 4.22 13.63 -35.55
C THR A 47 3.48 13.30 -34.26
N MET A 48 3.76 14.03 -33.18
CA MET A 48 3.12 13.81 -31.88
C MET A 48 1.61 14.10 -31.96
N GLY A 49 0.82 13.03 -31.95
CA GLY A 49 -0.64 13.08 -31.90
C GLY A 49 -1.19 12.94 -30.48
N PHE A 50 -2.51 13.03 -30.36
CA PHE A 50 -3.23 12.87 -29.10
C PHE A 50 -2.94 11.53 -28.40
N MET A 51 -2.77 10.45 -29.16
CA MET A 51 -2.51 9.11 -28.60
C MET A 51 -1.18 9.02 -27.84
N GLN A 52 -0.13 9.71 -28.30
CA GLN A 52 1.15 9.75 -27.62
C GLN A 52 1.05 10.48 -26.29
N LEU A 53 0.27 11.58 -26.23
CA LEU A 53 -0.01 12.29 -24.98
C LEU A 53 -0.71 11.38 -23.97
N VAL A 54 -1.68 10.56 -24.42
CA VAL A 54 -2.35 9.56 -23.56
C VAL A 54 -1.33 8.55 -23.01
N TRP A 55 -0.43 8.02 -23.85
CA TRP A 55 0.60 7.07 -23.39
C TRP A 55 1.59 7.69 -22.41
N ILE A 56 2.03 8.93 -22.65
CA ILE A 56 2.89 9.68 -21.71
C ILE A 56 2.19 9.85 -20.36
N PHE A 57 0.91 10.26 -20.39
CA PHE A 57 0.11 10.41 -19.17
C PHE A 57 -0.05 9.07 -18.42
N LEU A 58 -0.37 7.98 -19.11
CA LEU A 58 -0.47 6.64 -18.52
C LEU A 58 0.87 6.16 -17.93
N GLY A 59 1.97 6.44 -18.63
CA GLY A 59 3.32 6.18 -18.13
C GLY A 59 3.60 6.93 -16.84
N LEU A 60 3.31 8.23 -16.80
CA LEU A 60 3.48 9.06 -15.61
C LEU A 60 2.65 8.55 -14.42
N VAL A 61 1.37 8.24 -14.63
CA VAL A 61 0.50 7.65 -13.60
C VAL A 61 1.09 6.34 -13.09
N SER A 62 1.57 5.47 -13.99
CA SER A 62 2.16 4.18 -13.62
C SER A 62 3.41 4.35 -12.73
N VAL A 63 4.28 5.32 -13.03
CA VAL A 63 5.45 5.66 -12.20
C VAL A 63 5.03 6.12 -10.80
N VAL A 64 4.06 7.04 -10.72
CA VAL A 64 3.56 7.56 -9.43
C VAL A 64 2.97 6.44 -8.57
N VAL A 65 2.16 5.56 -9.17
CA VAL A 65 1.57 4.40 -8.48
C VAL A 65 2.66 3.43 -8.01
N LEU A 66 3.62 3.08 -8.85
CA LEU A 66 4.74 2.19 -8.50
C LEU A 66 5.57 2.73 -7.33
N TYR A 67 5.86 4.03 -7.35
CA TYR A 67 6.57 4.70 -6.26
C TYR A 67 5.78 4.59 -4.96
N ASN A 68 4.47 4.85 -4.98
CA ASN A 68 3.63 4.74 -3.78
C ASN A 68 3.61 3.30 -3.22
N LEU A 69 3.38 2.30 -4.08
CA LEU A 69 3.32 0.89 -3.71
C LEU A 69 4.63 0.33 -3.14
N THR A 70 5.77 0.95 -3.45
CA THR A 70 7.11 0.46 -3.09
C THR A 70 7.75 1.26 -1.95
N ALA A 71 7.67 2.59 -2.03
CA ALA A 71 8.34 3.49 -1.10
C ALA A 71 7.47 3.87 0.10
N LYS A 72 6.15 4.03 -0.09
CA LYS A 72 5.24 4.51 0.97
C LYS A 72 4.53 3.37 1.71
N ASN A 73 4.28 2.26 1.02
CA ASN A 73 3.52 1.14 1.58
C ASN A 73 4.42 -0.07 1.88
N THR A 74 4.02 -0.86 2.86
CA THR A 74 4.59 -2.18 3.15
C THR A 74 3.49 -3.22 3.09
N THR A 75 3.85 -4.42 2.63
CA THR A 75 2.96 -5.59 2.57
C THR A 75 3.46 -6.72 3.43
N LEU A 76 4.30 -6.41 4.43
CA LEU A 76 4.77 -7.40 5.38
C LEU A 76 3.57 -7.99 6.14
N GLU A 77 3.54 -9.31 6.21
CA GLU A 77 2.53 -10.06 6.95
C GLU A 77 2.92 -10.23 8.41
N LYS A 78 4.22 -10.25 8.70
CA LYS A 78 4.76 -10.23 10.07
C LYS A 78 5.48 -8.90 10.29
N ILE A 79 5.03 -8.13 11.27
CA ILE A 79 5.60 -6.82 11.62
C ILE A 79 6.10 -6.88 13.06
N PRO A 80 7.41 -6.77 13.31
CA PRO A 80 7.95 -6.68 14.67
C PRO A 80 7.41 -5.44 15.39
N VAL A 81 6.95 -5.61 16.64
CA VAL A 81 6.30 -4.52 17.41
C VAL A 81 7.22 -3.31 17.58
N ASN A 82 8.52 -3.53 17.76
CA ASN A 82 9.51 -2.46 17.90
C ASN A 82 9.65 -1.54 16.68
N THR A 83 9.21 -1.99 15.49
CA THR A 83 9.24 -1.18 14.26
C THR A 83 8.00 -0.30 14.10
N ILE A 84 7.00 -0.47 14.97
CA ILE A 84 5.71 0.21 14.87
C ILE A 84 5.80 1.55 15.57
N LYS A 85 5.49 2.61 14.82
CA LYS A 85 5.35 3.97 15.34
C LYS A 85 4.00 4.20 15.98
N GLY A 86 2.94 3.65 15.36
CA GLY A 86 1.57 3.88 15.82
C GLY A 86 0.51 3.42 14.84
N LEU A 87 -0.75 3.56 15.24
CA LEU A 87 -1.92 3.26 14.42
C LEU A 87 -2.56 4.55 13.92
N ARG A 88 -2.80 4.66 12.61
CA ARG A 88 -3.40 5.86 11.99
C ARG A 88 -4.73 5.52 11.35
N GLU A 89 -5.75 6.31 11.65
CA GLU A 89 -7.02 6.32 10.92
C GLU A 89 -6.95 7.36 9.78
N TYR A 90 -7.48 7.02 8.62
CA TYR A 90 -7.59 7.94 7.49
C TYR A 90 -8.82 7.62 6.64
N SER A 91 -9.28 8.58 5.83
CA SER A 91 -10.36 8.37 4.87
C SER A 91 -9.80 8.19 3.47
N PHE A 92 -10.30 7.20 2.74
CA PHE A 92 -9.98 6.97 1.34
C PHE A 92 -11.27 6.72 0.56
N PHE A 93 -11.58 7.60 -0.39
CA PHE A 93 -12.86 7.60 -1.12
C PHE A 93 -14.08 7.54 -0.16
N GLY A 94 -14.07 8.37 0.88
CA GLY A 94 -15.15 8.46 1.88
C GLY A 94 -15.22 7.28 2.87
N LYS A 95 -14.41 6.23 2.68
CA LYS A 95 -14.37 5.07 3.58
C LYS A 95 -13.22 5.23 4.57
N LYS A 96 -13.54 5.11 5.86
CA LYS A 96 -12.52 5.05 6.93
C LYS A 96 -11.69 3.79 6.77
N ARG A 97 -10.38 3.92 6.99
CA ARG A 97 -9.39 2.85 6.96
C ARG A 97 -8.42 3.01 8.11
N LEU A 98 -7.85 1.90 8.56
CA LEU A 98 -6.78 1.86 9.54
C LEU A 98 -5.48 1.41 8.87
N ALA A 99 -4.37 2.04 9.26
CA ALA A 99 -3.04 1.62 8.87
C ALA A 99 -2.09 1.65 10.07
N ILE A 100 -1.19 0.67 10.11
CA ILE A 100 -0.04 0.67 11.01
C ILE A 100 1.05 1.51 10.36
N VAL A 101 1.53 2.53 11.05
CA VAL A 101 2.65 3.37 10.63
C VAL A 101 3.92 2.81 11.27
N LEU A 102 4.96 2.62 10.45
CA LEU A 102 6.26 2.14 10.90
C LEU A 102 7.22 3.31 11.18
N ASN A 103 8.28 3.05 11.93
CA ASN A 103 9.31 4.04 12.29
C ASN A 103 10.03 4.62 11.06
N ASN A 104 10.15 3.84 9.98
CA ASN A 104 10.70 4.29 8.70
C ASN A 104 9.71 5.12 7.85
N GLY A 105 8.53 5.43 8.37
CA GLY A 105 7.49 6.21 7.68
C GLY A 105 6.62 5.41 6.70
N LYS A 106 6.90 4.12 6.47
CA LYS A 106 6.04 3.25 5.66
C LYS A 106 4.74 2.93 6.39
N LYS A 107 3.70 2.62 5.62
CA LYS A 107 2.38 2.26 6.13
C LYS A 107 1.99 0.83 5.74
N ARG A 108 1.38 0.11 6.66
CA ARG A 108 0.70 -1.17 6.42
C ARG A 108 -0.81 -0.97 6.58
N ASP A 109 -1.55 -1.00 5.48
CA ASP A 109 -3.01 -0.90 5.54
C ASP A 109 -3.62 -2.17 6.15
N LEU A 110 -4.63 -2.01 7.00
CA LEU A 110 -5.41 -3.13 7.55
C LEU A 110 -6.67 -3.31 6.69
N VAL A 111 -6.50 -3.89 5.50
CA VAL A 111 -7.54 -3.91 4.45
C VAL A 111 -8.78 -4.73 4.83
N GLU A 112 -8.61 -5.73 5.69
CA GLU A 112 -9.72 -6.53 6.22
C GLU A 112 -10.47 -5.86 7.39
N VAL A 113 -9.92 -4.80 7.99
CA VAL A 113 -10.57 -4.05 9.09
C VAL A 113 -11.47 -2.97 8.49
N LYS A 114 -12.79 -3.24 8.44
CA LYS A 114 -13.77 -2.40 7.73
C LYS A 114 -14.89 -1.90 8.62
N THR A 115 -15.25 -2.65 9.65
CA THR A 115 -16.39 -2.33 10.52
C THR A 115 -15.95 -1.61 11.79
N PRO A 116 -16.82 -0.81 12.43
CA PRO A 116 -16.50 -0.16 13.70
C PRO A 116 -16.09 -1.14 14.82
N GLN A 117 -16.61 -2.37 14.80
CA GLN A 117 -16.25 -3.43 15.74
C GLN A 117 -14.81 -3.91 15.51
N GLU A 118 -14.43 -4.20 14.26
CA GLU A 118 -13.06 -4.59 13.91
C GLU A 118 -12.06 -3.46 14.19
N PHE A 119 -12.46 -2.19 14.04
CA PHE A 119 -11.63 -1.03 14.42
C PHE A 119 -11.32 -1.05 15.93
N LYS A 120 -12.33 -1.33 16.77
CA LYS A 120 -12.15 -1.44 18.22
C LYS A 120 -11.25 -2.63 18.58
N GLU A 121 -11.43 -3.78 17.93
CA GLU A 121 -10.59 -4.96 18.13
C GLU A 121 -9.14 -4.70 17.73
N ALA A 122 -8.92 -4.08 16.57
CA ALA A 122 -7.59 -3.71 16.12
C ALA A 122 -6.90 -2.79 17.12
N ARG A 123 -7.58 -1.75 17.59
CA ARG A 123 -7.06 -0.84 18.63
C ARG A 123 -6.78 -1.56 19.95
N LYS A 124 -7.58 -2.56 20.33
CA LYS A 124 -7.33 -3.39 21.53
C LYS A 124 -6.02 -4.18 21.38
N ILE A 125 -5.80 -4.81 20.24
CA ILE A 125 -4.55 -5.54 19.94
C ILE A 125 -3.36 -4.59 19.96
N MET A 126 -3.47 -3.40 19.34
CA MET A 126 -2.39 -2.40 19.35
C MET A 126 -2.05 -1.93 20.77
N LYS A 127 -3.06 -1.72 21.63
CA LYS A 127 -2.84 -1.36 23.03
C LYS A 127 -2.13 -2.45 23.83
N GLN A 128 -2.44 -3.73 23.58
CA GLN A 128 -1.76 -4.87 24.22
C GLN A 128 -0.25 -4.88 23.94
N VAL A 129 0.16 -4.41 22.76
CA VAL A 129 1.57 -4.33 22.36
C VAL A 129 2.21 -2.97 22.66
N GLY A 130 1.55 -2.12 23.45
CA GLY A 130 2.07 -0.80 23.87
C GLY A 130 2.06 0.27 22.78
N VAL A 131 1.37 0.04 21.66
CA VAL A 131 1.30 0.98 20.54
C VAL A 131 0.11 1.92 20.68
N LYS A 132 0.35 3.22 20.43
CA LYS A 132 -0.65 4.29 20.53
C LYS A 132 -1.23 4.68 19.16
N ASP A 133 -2.34 5.39 19.20
CA ASP A 133 -2.95 6.02 18.03
C ASP A 133 -2.19 7.31 17.65
N LEU A 134 -2.11 7.59 16.34
CA LEU A 134 -1.44 8.74 15.71
C LEU A 134 -2.44 9.70 15.04
#